data_AF-A0A0G4KSP1-F1
#
_entry.id   AF-A0A0G4KSP1-F1
#
_cell.length_a   1.000
_cell.length_b   1.000
_cell.length_c   1.000
_cell.angle_alpha   90.00
_cell.angle_beta   90.00
_cell.angle_gamma   90.00
#
_symmetry.space_group_name_H-M   'P 1'
#
loop_
_entity.id
_entity.type
_entity.pdbx_description
1 polymer ?
#
loop_
_entity_poly.entity_id
_entity_poly.type
_entity_poly.pdbx_seq_one_letter_code
_entity_poly.pdbx_strand_id
1 'polypeptide(L)'
;MLTTALEEYLPGPEPAGDVDAKEAALARVDSSPFFIMPSKLAGFINAQQVPDNMFRGALKHLGYRVTRSHCRPGSIKTDAPWDTIWFIMREWVRQKAPVKTERIRPTMPAYRLLGLDKEAAVPAEEAAVPAADAGVSVGDAGEDTIVTQVESTARRSDEAVAQDTHMGDASEAALTEADLRKTLVFDDALIRLGRARDNRKLVRYQLNPRENWGPMTRAKGK
;
A
#
# COMPACT_ATOMS: atom_id res chain seq x y z
N MET A 1 31.56 11.88 9.60
CA MET A 1 30.74 11.24 8.54
C MET A 1 29.55 10.62 9.23
N LEU A 2 28.33 10.75 8.68
CA LEU A 2 27.14 10.09 9.22
C LEU A 2 27.14 8.65 8.70
N THR A 3 27.24 7.66 9.58
CA THR A 3 27.07 6.24 9.23
C THR A 3 25.59 5.94 9.09
N THR A 4 25.21 5.15 8.08
CA THR A 4 23.81 4.70 7.99
C THR A 4 23.53 3.68 9.08
N ALA A 5 22.27 3.56 9.53
CA ALA A 5 21.88 2.59 10.55
C ALA A 5 22.17 1.11 10.15
N LEU A 6 22.41 0.85 8.86
CA LEU A 6 22.79 -0.46 8.34
C LEU A 6 24.32 -0.66 8.29
N GLU A 7 25.10 0.42 8.30
CA GLU A 7 26.57 0.40 8.34
C GLU A 7 27.12 0.26 9.76
N GLU A 8 26.32 0.55 10.77
CA GLU A 8 26.70 0.40 12.17
C GLU A 8 26.67 -1.07 12.58
N TYR A 9 27.78 -1.77 12.33
CA TYR A 9 27.97 -3.15 12.75
C TYR A 9 28.39 -3.20 14.23
N LEU A 10 27.43 -3.57 15.10
CA LEU A 10 27.70 -3.93 16.49
C LEU A 10 27.94 -5.45 16.54
N PRO A 11 29.19 -5.93 16.68
CA PRO A 11 29.46 -7.36 16.74
C PRO A 11 28.76 -7.98 17.95
N GLY A 12 27.70 -8.73 17.68
CA GLY A 12 27.07 -9.61 18.65
C GLY A 12 27.87 -10.92 18.80
N PRO A 13 27.57 -11.74 19.82
CA PRO A 13 28.14 -13.07 19.90
C PRO A 13 27.78 -13.86 18.63
N GLU A 14 28.78 -14.48 17.99
CA GLU A 14 28.56 -15.36 16.83
C GLU A 14 27.55 -16.46 17.21
N PRO A 15 26.52 -16.70 16.38
CA PRO A 15 25.54 -17.74 16.68
C PRO A 15 26.22 -19.11 16.72
N ALA A 16 25.90 -19.91 17.74
CA ALA A 16 26.37 -21.29 17.83
C ALA A 16 25.94 -22.08 16.58
N GLY A 17 26.81 -22.97 16.09
CA GLY A 17 26.76 -23.56 14.74
C GLY A 17 25.62 -24.55 14.43
N ASP A 18 24.46 -24.43 15.07
CA ASP A 18 23.30 -25.32 14.83
C ASP A 18 21.97 -24.60 15.14
N VAL A 19 21.72 -23.46 14.48
CA VAL A 19 20.43 -22.74 14.59
C VAL A 19 19.40 -23.31 13.62
N ASP A 20 18.16 -23.52 14.08
CA ASP A 20 17.03 -23.91 13.23
C ASP A 20 16.87 -22.90 12.08
N ALA A 21 16.66 -23.39 10.85
CA ALA A 21 16.50 -22.56 9.65
C ALA A 21 15.39 -21.49 9.81
N LYS A 22 14.35 -21.81 10.59
CA LYS A 22 13.28 -20.87 10.91
C LYS A 22 13.75 -19.74 11.83
N GLU A 23 14.55 -20.05 12.84
CA GLU A 23 15.11 -19.04 13.75
C GLU A 23 16.16 -18.18 13.04
N ALA A 24 16.99 -18.79 12.20
CA ALA A 24 17.95 -18.06 11.35
C ALA A 24 17.23 -17.07 10.41
N ALA A 25 16.10 -17.47 9.82
CA ALA A 25 15.31 -16.58 8.97
C ALA A 25 14.67 -15.41 9.76
N LEU A 26 14.28 -15.63 11.02
CA LEU A 26 13.73 -14.58 11.90
C LEU A 26 14.80 -13.63 12.43
N ALA A 27 16.02 -14.13 12.63
CA ALA A 27 17.18 -13.35 13.06
C ALA A 27 17.84 -12.54 11.92
N ARG A 28 17.38 -12.71 10.68
CA ARG A 28 17.91 -11.96 9.53
C ARG A 28 17.73 -10.46 9.75
N VAL A 29 18.83 -9.71 9.57
CA VAL A 29 18.86 -8.26 9.66
C VAL A 29 17.81 -7.66 8.71
N ASP A 30 16.96 -6.79 9.25
CA ASP A 30 15.93 -6.10 8.48
C ASP A 30 16.57 -5.03 7.60
N SER A 31 16.35 -5.13 6.28
CA SER A 31 16.84 -4.14 5.31
C SER A 31 16.20 -2.75 5.50
N SER A 32 15.04 -2.67 6.16
CA SER A 32 14.30 -1.42 6.39
C SER A 32 14.30 -1.08 7.89
N PRO A 33 15.28 -0.28 8.38
CA PRO A 33 15.43 -0.03 9.81
C PRO A 33 14.29 0.82 10.40
N PHE A 34 13.69 1.69 9.58
CA PHE A 34 12.62 2.60 10.02
C PHE A 34 11.22 2.13 9.62
N PHE A 35 10.21 2.69 10.28
CA PHE A 35 8.80 2.48 9.96
C PHE A 35 8.10 3.83 9.74
N ILE A 36 7.01 3.77 8.99
CA ILE A 36 6.23 4.92 8.56
C ILE A 36 4.83 4.82 9.15
N MET A 37 4.24 5.98 9.48
CA MET A 37 2.87 6.08 9.96
C MET A 37 2.06 6.95 9.00
N PRO A 38 1.12 6.38 8.23
CA PRO A 38 0.29 7.15 7.29
C PRO A 38 -0.45 8.32 7.96
N SER A 39 -0.91 8.16 9.20
CA SER A 39 -1.54 9.23 9.99
C SER A 39 -0.61 10.43 10.21
N LYS A 40 0.68 10.18 10.47
CA LYS A 40 1.67 11.26 10.66
C LYS A 40 2.02 11.93 9.33
N LEU A 41 2.12 11.15 8.25
CA LEU A 41 2.32 11.69 6.90
C LEU A 41 1.19 12.63 6.49
N ALA A 42 -0.07 12.24 6.70
CA ALA A 42 -1.23 13.06 6.39
C ALA A 42 -1.23 14.38 7.17
N GLY A 43 -0.76 14.37 8.42
CA GLY A 43 -0.60 15.56 9.24
C GLY A 43 0.39 16.58 8.66
N PHE A 44 1.48 16.14 8.01
CA PHE A 44 2.45 17.05 7.40
C PHE A 44 1.90 17.81 6.19
N ILE A 45 0.95 17.23 5.46
CA ILE A 45 0.32 17.83 4.28
C ILE A 45 -1.09 18.39 4.57
N ASN A 46 -1.51 18.39 5.84
CA ASN A 46 -2.86 18.81 6.28
C ASN A 46 -4.00 18.11 5.51
N ALA A 47 -3.80 16.84 5.13
CA ALA A 47 -4.78 16.05 4.40
C ALA A 47 -5.52 15.06 5.32
N GLN A 48 -6.62 14.51 4.82
CA GLN A 48 -7.28 13.37 5.46
C GLN A 48 -6.37 12.14 5.42
N GLN A 49 -6.37 11.36 6.50
CA GLN A 49 -5.57 10.15 6.60
C GLN A 49 -5.95 9.11 5.54
N VAL A 50 -4.93 8.52 4.90
CA VAL A 50 -5.08 7.35 4.02
C VAL A 50 -5.41 6.12 4.87
N PRO A 51 -6.45 5.33 4.53
CA PRO A 51 -6.70 4.06 5.19
C PRO A 51 -5.51 3.10 5.02
N ASP A 52 -5.09 2.44 6.11
CA ASP A 52 -3.85 1.65 6.13
C ASP A 52 -3.79 0.57 5.04
N ASN A 53 -4.89 -0.14 4.78
CA ASN A 53 -4.94 -1.16 3.72
C ASN A 53 -4.72 -0.55 2.34
N MET A 54 -5.24 0.65 2.12
CA MET A 54 -5.13 1.31 0.83
C MET A 54 -3.71 1.81 0.59
N PHE A 55 -3.08 2.38 1.62
CA PHE A 55 -1.68 2.79 1.56
C PHE A 55 -0.73 1.58 1.34
N ARG A 56 -0.98 0.46 2.02
CA ARG A 56 -0.25 -0.80 1.79
C ARG A 56 -0.47 -1.35 0.39
N GLY A 57 -1.70 -1.24 -0.13
CA GLY A 57 -2.04 -1.63 -1.50
C GLY A 57 -1.28 -0.80 -2.53
N ALA A 58 -1.23 0.52 -2.35
CA ALA A 58 -0.48 1.43 -3.23
C ALA A 58 1.01 1.07 -3.31
N LEU A 59 1.64 0.80 -2.15
CA LEU A 59 3.04 0.38 -2.11
C LEU A 59 3.27 -0.96 -2.82
N LYS A 60 2.37 -1.94 -2.63
CA LYS A 60 2.45 -3.23 -3.33
C LYS A 60 2.21 -3.12 -4.83
N HIS A 61 1.29 -2.25 -5.25
CA HIS A 61 1.03 -1.96 -6.67
C HIS A 61 2.28 -1.45 -7.38
N LEU A 62 3.06 -0.63 -6.69
CA LEU A 62 4.34 -0.11 -7.18
C LEU A 62 5.50 -1.13 -7.07
N GLY A 63 5.24 -2.36 -6.61
CA GLY A 63 6.24 -3.43 -6.52
C GLY A 63 7.09 -3.42 -5.24
N TYR A 64 6.80 -2.55 -4.28
CA TYR A 64 7.58 -2.44 -3.05
C TYR A 64 7.14 -3.47 -1.99
N ARG A 65 8.09 -3.91 -1.17
CA ARG A 65 7.83 -4.78 -0.03
C ARG A 65 7.14 -3.99 1.07
N VAL A 66 6.11 -4.60 1.65
CA VAL A 66 5.31 -3.98 2.71
C VAL A 66 5.08 -4.96 3.84
N THR A 67 5.52 -4.61 5.04
CA THR A 67 5.25 -5.37 6.26
C THR A 67 4.69 -4.45 7.35
N ARG A 68 3.98 -5.04 8.32
CA ARG A 68 3.48 -4.30 9.48
C ARG A 68 4.55 -4.29 10.56
N SER A 69 4.82 -3.14 11.17
CA SER A 69 5.69 -3.08 12.34
C SER A 69 4.89 -3.28 13.63
N HIS A 70 5.53 -3.93 14.61
CA HIS A 70 4.97 -4.09 15.95
C HIS A 70 5.15 -2.82 16.80
N CYS A 71 6.04 -1.89 16.41
CA CYS A 71 6.43 -0.74 17.22
C CYS A 71 5.24 0.19 17.52
N ARG A 72 4.28 0.31 16.58
CA ARG A 72 3.03 1.05 16.77
C ARG A 72 1.88 0.49 15.92
N PRO A 73 0.62 0.61 16.37
CA PRO A 73 -0.52 0.26 15.52
C PRO A 73 -0.55 1.15 14.28
N GLY A 74 -0.84 0.57 13.12
CA GLY A 74 -0.83 1.28 11.83
C GLY A 74 0.56 1.62 11.30
N SER A 75 1.64 1.19 11.96
CA SER A 75 3.00 1.38 11.43
C SER A 75 3.35 0.36 10.34
N ILE A 76 3.99 0.85 9.29
CA ILE A 76 4.31 0.10 8.08
C ILE A 76 5.82 0.18 7.86
N LYS A 77 6.47 -0.94 7.56
CA LYS A 77 7.84 -0.97 7.04
C LYS A 77 7.79 -1.25 5.55
N THR A 78 8.63 -0.54 4.81
CA THR A 78 8.77 -0.67 3.37
C THR A 78 10.18 -0.32 2.96
N ASP A 79 10.59 -0.90 1.84
CA ASP A 79 11.81 -0.57 1.09
C ASP A 79 11.61 0.61 0.13
N ALA A 80 10.38 1.14 0.01
CA ALA A 80 10.10 2.27 -0.85
C ALA A 80 10.88 3.54 -0.45
N PRO A 81 11.48 4.26 -1.40
CA PRO A 81 12.15 5.52 -1.13
C PRO A 81 11.14 6.60 -0.77
N TRP A 82 11.61 7.66 -0.09
CA TRP A 82 10.77 8.77 0.36
C TRP A 82 10.03 9.48 -0.79
N ASP A 83 10.62 9.55 -1.98
CA ASP A 83 9.96 10.10 -3.17
C ASP A 83 8.66 9.34 -3.51
N THR A 84 8.72 8.00 -3.52
CA THR A 84 7.56 7.13 -3.79
C THR A 84 6.50 7.28 -2.71
N ILE A 85 6.91 7.37 -1.44
CA ILE A 85 5.99 7.57 -0.32
C ILE A 85 5.22 8.89 -0.47
N TRP A 86 5.92 9.98 -0.78
CA TRP A 86 5.29 11.28 -0.99
C TRP A 86 4.51 11.35 -2.31
N PHE A 87 4.90 10.60 -3.33
CA PHE A 87 4.11 10.41 -4.55
C PHE A 87 2.73 9.80 -4.22
N ILE A 88 2.69 8.69 -3.48
CA ILE A 88 1.42 8.05 -3.06
C ILE A 88 0.55 9.04 -2.26
N MET A 89 1.16 9.79 -1.34
CA MET A 89 0.42 10.78 -0.54
C MET A 89 -0.13 11.94 -1.38
N ARG A 90 0.61 12.41 -2.40
CA ARG A 90 0.14 13.44 -3.34
C ARG A 90 -1.00 12.93 -4.22
N GLU A 91 -0.88 11.70 -4.74
CA GLU A 91 -1.94 11.06 -5.50
C GLU A 91 -3.21 10.87 -4.66
N TRP A 92 -3.07 10.55 -3.37
CA TRP A 92 -4.22 10.46 -2.47
C TRP A 92 -4.95 11.80 -2.32
N VAL A 93 -4.18 12.88 -2.14
CA VAL A 93 -4.74 14.24 -2.07
C VAL A 93 -5.43 14.60 -3.38
N ARG A 94 -4.83 14.26 -4.52
CA ARG A 94 -5.38 14.53 -5.85
C ARG A 94 -6.71 13.79 -6.10
N GLN A 95 -6.81 12.54 -5.67
CA GLN A 95 -7.94 11.66 -6.03
C GLN A 95 -9.08 11.63 -5.00
N LYS A 96 -8.78 11.68 -3.69
CA LYS A 96 -9.78 11.37 -2.64
C LYS A 96 -9.93 12.44 -1.57
N ALA A 97 -8.86 13.19 -1.27
CA ALA A 97 -8.86 14.17 -0.19
C ALA A 97 -8.18 15.48 -0.61
N PRO A 98 -8.80 16.27 -1.52
CA PRO A 98 -8.23 17.53 -1.97
C PRO A 98 -8.07 18.51 -0.80
N VAL A 99 -6.88 19.06 -0.65
CA VAL A 99 -6.56 20.01 0.41
C VAL A 99 -6.86 21.43 -0.06
N LYS A 100 -7.36 22.28 0.84
CA LYS A 100 -7.55 23.71 0.57
C LYS A 100 -6.20 24.41 0.49
N THR A 101 -5.73 24.67 -0.72
CA THR A 101 -4.43 25.30 -1.01
C THR A 101 -4.31 26.69 -0.40
N GLU A 102 -5.41 27.44 -0.29
CA GLU A 102 -5.46 28.77 0.35
C GLU A 102 -4.96 28.78 1.80
N ARG A 103 -5.12 27.66 2.53
CA ARG A 103 -4.69 27.56 3.93
C ARG A 103 -3.19 27.27 4.06
N ILE A 104 -2.54 26.85 2.98
CA ILE A 104 -1.16 26.40 2.99
C ILE A 104 -0.25 27.59 2.68
N ARG A 105 0.50 28.02 3.69
CA ARG A 105 1.47 29.12 3.56
C ARG A 105 2.80 28.60 3.02
N PRO A 106 3.60 29.41 2.29
CA PRO A 106 4.93 29.02 1.81
C PRO A 106 5.91 28.56 2.91
N THR A 107 5.71 29.04 4.15
CA THR A 107 6.52 28.67 5.32
C THR A 107 6.21 27.26 5.85
N MET A 108 5.07 26.67 5.48
CA MET A 108 4.66 25.36 5.96
C MET A 108 5.33 24.24 5.13
N PRO A 109 5.70 23.10 5.75
CA PRO A 109 6.28 21.98 5.02
C PRO A 109 5.31 21.41 3.96
N ALA A 110 4.01 21.48 4.22
CA ALA A 110 2.96 21.10 3.28
C ALA A 110 3.09 21.77 1.91
N TYR A 111 3.56 23.02 1.86
CA TYR A 111 3.68 23.79 0.61
C TYR A 111 4.64 23.12 -0.37
N ARG A 112 5.82 22.71 0.10
CA ARG A 112 6.84 22.03 -0.71
C ARG A 112 6.51 20.57 -0.98
N LEU A 113 5.90 19.89 0.00
CA LEU A 113 5.56 18.47 -0.13
C LEU A 113 4.43 18.23 -1.14
N LEU A 114 3.49 19.18 -1.26
CA LEU A 114 2.42 19.13 -2.25
C LEU A 114 2.87 19.62 -3.64
N GLY A 115 4.05 20.23 -3.76
CA GLY A 115 4.56 20.73 -5.04
C GLY A 115 3.97 22.07 -5.49
N LEU A 116 3.32 22.81 -4.58
CA LEU A 116 2.74 24.12 -4.87
C LEU A 116 3.81 25.16 -5.25
N ASP A 117 5.06 24.95 -4.83
CA ASP A 117 6.22 25.72 -5.25
C ASP A 117 6.52 25.56 -6.75
N LYS A 118 6.36 24.35 -7.29
CA LYS A 118 6.54 24.06 -8.71
C LYS A 118 5.35 24.55 -9.52
N GLU A 119 4.14 24.33 -9.03
CA GLU A 119 2.92 24.84 -9.65
C GLU A 119 2.81 26.36 -9.63
N ALA A 120 3.46 27.07 -8.71
CA ALA A 120 3.54 28.54 -8.73
C ALA A 120 4.65 29.06 -9.66
N ALA A 121 5.66 28.24 -9.98
CA ALA A 121 6.73 28.60 -10.90
C ALA A 121 6.33 28.44 -12.38
N VAL A 122 5.53 27.41 -12.72
CA VAL A 122 5.02 27.16 -14.09
C VAL A 122 4.10 28.29 -14.64
N PRO A 123 3.19 28.93 -13.88
CA PRO A 123 2.32 30.00 -14.40
C PRO A 123 3.06 31.30 -14.73
N ALA A 124 4.36 31.41 -14.42
CA ALA A 124 5.18 32.55 -14.83
C ALA A 124 5.78 32.41 -16.25
N GLU A 125 5.91 31.19 -16.79
CA GLU A 125 6.42 30.98 -18.16
C GLU A 125 5.32 30.79 -19.22
N GLU A 126 4.12 30.34 -18.88
CA GLU A 126 3.03 30.13 -19.85
C GLU A 126 2.18 31.38 -20.17
N ALA A 127 2.54 32.57 -19.66
CA ALA A 127 1.77 33.81 -19.87
C ALA A 127 2.17 34.62 -21.13
N ALA A 128 2.92 34.04 -22.07
CA ALA A 128 3.37 34.73 -23.28
C ALA A 128 3.12 33.91 -24.56
N VAL A 129 1.86 33.63 -24.88
CA VAL A 129 1.46 33.29 -26.26
C VAL A 129 0.11 33.95 -26.57
N PRO A 130 0.01 34.84 -27.59
CA PRO A 130 -1.19 35.62 -27.83
C PRO A 130 -2.28 34.83 -28.57
N ALA A 131 -3.52 35.20 -28.26
CA ALA A 131 -4.75 34.71 -28.85
C ALA A 131 -4.83 34.93 -30.38
N ALA A 132 -5.31 33.91 -31.09
CA ALA A 132 -5.96 34.06 -32.38
C ALA A 132 -7.18 33.12 -32.47
N ASP A 133 -8.27 33.76 -32.85
CA ASP A 133 -9.68 33.37 -32.90
C ASP A 133 -10.02 32.48 -34.11
N ALA A 134 -10.96 31.54 -33.95
CA ALA A 134 -11.93 31.11 -34.97
C ALA A 134 -12.83 29.99 -34.39
N GLY A 135 -14.07 30.35 -34.04
CA GLY A 135 -15.15 29.37 -33.83
C GLY A 135 -15.77 28.86 -35.13
N VAL A 136 -16.62 27.84 -35.03
CA VAL A 136 -17.89 27.65 -35.74
C VAL A 136 -18.64 26.46 -35.11
N SER A 137 -19.96 26.54 -35.16
CA SER A 137 -20.97 25.87 -34.34
C SER A 137 -21.91 24.96 -35.16
N VAL A 138 -22.50 23.95 -34.48
CA VAL A 138 -23.91 23.47 -34.55
C VAL A 138 -24.37 22.42 -35.60
N GLY A 139 -25.18 21.45 -35.09
CA GLY A 139 -26.25 20.65 -35.74
C GLY A 139 -26.04 19.13 -35.56
N ASP A 140 -26.70 18.38 -34.66
CA ASP A 140 -28.12 18.01 -34.39
C ASP A 140 -28.79 16.99 -35.37
N ALA A 141 -29.60 16.10 -34.78
CA ALA A 141 -30.45 15.01 -35.32
C ALA A 141 -29.70 13.72 -35.77
N GLY A 142 -30.15 12.49 -35.56
CA GLY A 142 -31.38 11.83 -35.08
C GLY A 142 -31.25 10.36 -35.58
N GLU A 143 -31.32 9.35 -34.72
CA GLU A 143 -32.45 8.41 -34.57
C GLU A 143 -32.09 6.96 -35.02
N ASP A 144 -32.72 6.00 -34.35
CA ASP A 144 -32.95 4.59 -34.66
C ASP A 144 -32.00 3.43 -34.27
N THR A 145 -32.42 2.77 -33.18
CA THR A 145 -33.00 1.40 -33.14
C THR A 145 -32.15 0.20 -33.61
N ILE A 146 -31.88 -0.74 -32.68
CA ILE A 146 -32.28 -2.17 -32.76
C ILE A 146 -32.02 -2.86 -31.40
N VAL A 147 -33.08 -3.49 -30.90
CA VAL A 147 -33.18 -4.31 -29.69
C VAL A 147 -32.82 -5.76 -30.03
N THR A 148 -32.05 -6.45 -29.18
CA THR A 148 -32.15 -7.92 -29.12
C THR A 148 -31.94 -8.41 -27.70
N GLN A 149 -33.06 -8.71 -27.04
CA GLN A 149 -33.15 -9.53 -25.83
C GLN A 149 -32.83 -10.99 -26.19
N VAL A 150 -32.01 -11.65 -25.36
CA VAL A 150 -32.17 -13.09 -25.08
C VAL A 150 -31.94 -13.29 -23.59
N GLU A 151 -33.02 -13.51 -22.84
CA GLU A 151 -32.98 -14.14 -21.53
C GLU A 151 -32.98 -15.66 -21.70
N SER A 152 -32.15 -16.37 -20.94
CA SER A 152 -32.51 -17.71 -20.48
C SER A 152 -31.91 -18.00 -19.11
N THR A 153 -32.78 -18.52 -18.26
CA THR A 153 -32.74 -18.68 -16.82
C THR A 153 -31.94 -19.90 -16.32
N ALA A 154 -31.57 -19.80 -15.04
CA ALA A 154 -31.61 -20.86 -14.01
C ALA A 154 -30.36 -21.73 -13.67
N ARG A 155 -29.83 -21.41 -12.47
CA ARG A 155 -29.59 -22.27 -11.27
C ARG A 155 -28.28 -23.07 -11.10
N ARG A 156 -27.66 -22.71 -9.96
CA ARG A 156 -27.18 -23.54 -8.82
C ARG A 156 -25.69 -23.93 -8.72
N SER A 157 -25.07 -23.30 -7.70
CA SER A 157 -24.28 -23.84 -6.58
C SER A 157 -22.99 -24.64 -6.82
N ASP A 158 -21.98 -24.17 -6.07
CA ASP A 158 -20.78 -24.82 -5.56
C ASP A 158 -19.68 -25.15 -6.57
N GLU A 159 -18.51 -24.49 -6.43
CA GLU A 159 -17.33 -25.10 -5.77
C GLU A 159 -16.12 -24.16 -5.90
N ALA A 160 -15.70 -23.54 -4.79
CA ALA A 160 -14.49 -22.74 -4.71
C ALA A 160 -13.29 -23.67 -4.59
N VAL A 161 -12.71 -24.06 -5.72
CA VAL A 161 -11.41 -24.74 -5.75
C VAL A 161 -10.30 -23.69 -5.75
N ALA A 162 -9.67 -23.54 -4.59
CA ALA A 162 -8.40 -22.85 -4.46
C ALA A 162 -7.33 -23.63 -5.24
N GLN A 163 -6.91 -23.09 -6.38
CA GLN A 163 -5.69 -23.53 -7.07
C GLN A 163 -4.58 -22.55 -6.74
N ASP A 164 -3.75 -22.93 -5.76
CA ASP A 164 -2.37 -22.48 -5.65
C ASP A 164 -1.64 -22.98 -6.90
N THR A 165 -1.41 -22.08 -7.85
CA THR A 165 -0.50 -22.33 -8.98
C THR A 165 0.64 -21.32 -8.90
N HIS A 166 1.77 -21.80 -8.40
CA HIS A 166 3.07 -21.27 -8.81
C HIS A 166 3.26 -21.67 -10.28
N MET A 167 2.87 -20.77 -11.19
CA MET A 167 3.41 -20.76 -12.56
C MET A 167 4.29 -19.53 -12.67
N GLY A 168 5.59 -19.78 -12.62
CA GLY A 168 6.59 -18.83 -13.07
C GLY A 168 6.58 -18.74 -14.60
N ASP A 169 6.90 -17.53 -15.05
CA ASP A 169 7.40 -17.16 -16.36
C ASP A 169 6.41 -17.15 -17.54
N ALA A 170 5.69 -16.02 -17.63
CA ALA A 170 5.43 -15.37 -18.91
C ALA A 170 5.76 -13.90 -18.72
N SER A 171 6.83 -13.45 -19.37
CA SER A 171 7.29 -12.07 -19.40
C SER A 171 6.26 -11.16 -20.07
N GLU A 172 5.26 -10.70 -19.32
CA GLU A 172 4.72 -9.37 -19.56
C GLU A 172 5.84 -8.39 -19.20
N ALA A 173 6.25 -7.56 -20.15
CA ALA A 173 7.32 -6.58 -19.95
C ALA A 173 7.09 -5.88 -18.61
N ALA A 174 7.99 -6.10 -17.63
CA ALA A 174 7.84 -5.54 -16.29
C ALA A 174 7.66 -4.04 -16.43
N LEU A 175 6.42 -3.56 -16.21
CA LEU A 175 6.08 -2.15 -16.34
C LEU A 175 7.06 -1.38 -15.48
N THR A 176 7.67 -0.35 -16.06
CA THR A 176 8.63 0.46 -15.31
C THR A 176 7.91 1.11 -14.14
N GLU A 177 8.63 1.45 -13.06
CA GLU A 177 8.01 2.12 -11.91
C GLU A 177 7.22 3.37 -12.34
N ALA A 178 7.73 4.11 -13.33
CA ALA A 178 7.06 5.28 -13.88
C ALA A 178 5.69 4.97 -14.50
N ASP A 179 5.52 3.78 -15.09
CA ASP A 179 4.26 3.36 -15.68
C ASP A 179 3.27 2.91 -14.59
N LEU A 180 3.76 2.22 -13.56
CA LEU A 180 2.96 1.85 -12.39
C LEU A 180 2.48 3.07 -11.60
N ARG A 181 3.30 4.14 -11.55
CA ARG A 181 2.91 5.42 -10.96
C ARG A 181 1.73 6.05 -11.70
N LYS A 182 1.71 6.00 -13.03
CA LYS A 182 0.61 6.57 -13.84
C LYS A 182 -0.71 5.80 -13.67
N THR A 183 -0.63 4.49 -13.42
CA THR A 183 -1.82 3.63 -13.27
C THR A 183 -2.39 3.59 -11.85
N LEU A 184 -1.74 4.25 -10.88
CA LEU A 184 -2.15 4.21 -9.48
C LEU A 184 -3.50 4.93 -9.27
N VAL A 185 -4.55 4.15 -8.98
CA VAL A 185 -5.88 4.65 -8.64
C VAL A 185 -6.33 4.09 -7.29
N PHE A 186 -6.90 4.95 -6.44
CA PHE A 186 -7.39 4.56 -5.11
C PHE A 186 -8.80 3.93 -5.18
N ASP A 187 -8.83 2.64 -5.49
CA ASP A 187 -10.05 1.84 -5.64
C ASP A 187 -10.14 0.67 -4.63
N ASP A 188 -11.22 -0.09 -4.69
CA ASP A 188 -11.43 -1.25 -3.82
C ASP A 188 -10.47 -2.41 -4.14
N ALA A 189 -9.98 -2.52 -5.38
CA ALA A 189 -8.98 -3.52 -5.75
C ALA A 189 -7.66 -3.28 -4.99
N LEU A 190 -7.25 -2.01 -4.86
CA LEU A 190 -6.07 -1.63 -4.09
C LEU A 190 -6.22 -1.98 -2.61
N ILE A 191 -7.42 -1.78 -2.04
CA ILE A 191 -7.72 -2.19 -0.66
C ILE A 191 -7.58 -3.71 -0.52
N ARG A 192 -8.08 -4.49 -1.48
CA ARG A 192 -7.94 -5.96 -1.47
C ARG A 192 -6.48 -6.40 -1.53
N LEU A 193 -5.66 -5.74 -2.35
CA LEU A 193 -4.22 -6.00 -2.45
C LEU A 193 -3.47 -5.73 -1.14
N GLY A 194 -3.85 -4.66 -0.44
CA GLY A 194 -3.23 -4.26 0.81
C GLY A 194 -3.76 -4.95 2.07
N ARG A 195 -4.84 -5.74 1.98
CA ARG A 195 -5.28 -6.61 3.07
C ARG A 195 -4.23 -7.70 3.30
N ALA A 196 -3.75 -7.80 4.53
CA ALA A 196 -2.89 -8.91 4.92
C ALA A 196 -3.71 -10.20 4.91
N ARG A 197 -3.35 -11.15 4.04
CA ARG A 197 -3.90 -12.50 4.05
C ARG A 197 -3.16 -13.31 5.10
N ASP A 198 -3.48 -13.11 6.37
CA ASP A 198 -3.01 -14.03 7.40
C ASP A 198 -4.03 -15.16 7.52
N ASN A 199 -3.85 -16.18 6.68
CA ASN A 199 -4.73 -17.35 6.64
C ASN A 199 -4.47 -18.31 7.81
N ARG A 200 -3.53 -17.99 8.70
CA ARG A 200 -3.25 -18.78 9.89
C ARG A 200 -4.33 -18.51 10.92
N LYS A 201 -5.18 -19.51 11.15
CA LYS A 201 -6.16 -19.52 12.23
C LYS A 201 -5.41 -19.58 13.57
N LEU A 202 -4.98 -18.43 14.08
CA LEU A 202 -4.38 -18.35 15.41
C LEU A 202 -5.47 -18.60 16.44
N VAL A 203 -5.37 -19.73 17.15
CA VAL A 203 -6.25 -20.00 18.28
C VAL A 203 -5.83 -19.10 19.43
N ARG A 204 -6.78 -18.39 20.05
CA ARG A 204 -6.53 -17.49 21.20
C ARG A 204 -5.83 -18.21 22.36
N TYR A 205 -6.06 -19.51 22.48
CA TYR A 205 -5.38 -20.41 23.40
C TYR A 205 -4.81 -21.58 22.59
N GLN A 206 -3.59 -22.00 22.88
CA GLN A 206 -3.11 -23.29 22.38
C GLN A 206 -4.11 -24.36 22.84
N LEU A 207 -4.53 -25.26 21.94
CA LEU A 207 -5.41 -26.36 22.33
C LEU A 207 -4.68 -27.15 23.42
N ASN A 208 -5.39 -27.41 24.52
CA ASN A 208 -4.85 -28.19 25.62
C ASN A 208 -4.31 -29.51 25.06
N PRO A 209 -3.04 -29.87 25.35
CA PRO A 209 -2.44 -31.08 24.78
C PRO A 209 -3.19 -32.36 25.19
N ARG A 210 -3.99 -32.32 26.26
CA ARG A 210 -4.85 -33.41 26.76
C ARG A 210 -6.17 -32.85 27.30
N GLU A 211 -7.21 -33.68 27.35
CA GLU A 211 -8.57 -33.31 27.80
C GLU A 211 -8.61 -32.78 29.25
N ASN A 212 -7.77 -33.32 30.15
CA ASN A 212 -7.68 -32.92 31.55
C ASN A 212 -6.39 -32.12 31.84
N TRP A 213 -6.07 -31.15 30.98
CA TRP A 213 -4.91 -30.28 31.17
C TRP A 213 -5.22 -29.21 32.21
N GLY A 214 -4.70 -29.42 33.42
CA GLY A 214 -4.89 -28.57 34.59
C GLY A 214 -4.38 -29.31 35.84
N PRO A 215 -4.41 -28.68 37.02
CA PRO A 215 -4.07 -29.33 38.27
C PRO A 215 -4.97 -30.58 38.44
N MET A 216 -4.39 -31.77 38.28
CA MET A 216 -5.16 -33.02 38.38
C MET A 216 -5.65 -33.21 39.81
N THR A 217 -6.84 -33.79 39.96
CA THR A 217 -7.34 -34.20 41.27
C THR A 217 -6.37 -35.21 41.90
N ARG A 218 -6.06 -34.96 43.17
CA ARG A 218 -5.08 -35.68 43.99
C ARG A 218 -5.17 -37.19 43.75
N ALA A 219 -4.01 -37.83 43.52
CA ALA A 219 -3.91 -39.27 43.32
C ALA A 219 -4.64 -40.03 44.44
N LYS A 220 -5.59 -40.91 44.07
CA LYS A 220 -6.16 -41.89 45.00
C LYS A 220 -5.10 -42.97 45.22
N GLY A 221 -4.57 -43.05 46.43
CA GLY A 221 -3.69 -44.13 46.86
C GLY A 221 -4.40 -45.48 46.69
N LYS A 222 -3.62 -46.48 46.28
CA LYS A 222 -4.03 -47.88 46.18
C LYS A 222 -4.08 -48.51 47.57
#